data_AF-A0A1Q3WS95-F1
#
_entry.id   AF-A0A1Q3WS95-F1
#
_cell.length_a   1.000
_cell.length_b   1.000
_cell.length_c   1.000
_cell.angle_alpha   90.00
_cell.angle_beta   90.00
_cell.angle_gamma   90.00
#
_symmetry.space_group_name_H-M   'P 1'
#
loop_
_entity.id
_entity.type
_entity.pdbx_description
1 polymer ?
#
loop_
_entity_poly.entity_id
_entity_poly.type
_entity_poly.pdbx_seq_one_letter_code
_entity_poly.pdbx_strand_id
1 'polypeptide(L)'
;MKQVQLPNGLRVAALNKTEADVLYHEIFAMQSYQRHGIRLADGDCVFDVGANIGLYSIFLTQTYPNLRLFAFEPIPALYAVLQQNAQLLFAATNARLFNIGLSDRAGTARFTFQPSLSMTASMYPQVIADSSQKKATGYTWMQALITDMARVGQIRGDLANVFTRSLDRPYLRLPVLGLLSIPLLALSVIQRLKKQQIDCTLKTISDVIREQNVDRIDVMKIDVEGSELDVVKGIEDADWPKIRQFIIEVHDIDNRVATLIALFRQRGFRTIVDQEDWQLHRLMNIYTLYAMAD
;
A
#
# COMPACT_ATOMS: atom_id res chain seq x y z
N MET A 1 -9.19 7.45 -16.86
CA MET A 1 -8.82 8.26 -15.67
C MET A 1 -9.96 9.24 -15.40
N LYS A 2 -10.33 9.44 -14.13
CA LYS A 2 -11.35 10.42 -13.73
C LYS A 2 -10.81 11.26 -12.57
N GLN A 3 -11.15 12.55 -12.54
CA GLN A 3 -10.96 13.33 -11.32
C GLN A 3 -12.01 12.93 -10.29
N VAL A 4 -11.55 12.70 -9.07
CA VAL A 4 -12.38 12.37 -7.90
C VAL A 4 -12.11 13.39 -6.82
N GLN A 5 -13.15 13.76 -6.08
CA GLN A 5 -13.02 14.61 -4.90
C GLN A 5 -12.88 13.72 -3.67
N LEU A 6 -11.82 13.97 -2.90
CA LEU A 6 -11.53 13.34 -1.61
C LEU A 6 -12.33 14.04 -0.49
N PRO A 7 -12.51 13.40 0.68
CA PRO A 7 -13.29 13.97 1.78
C PRO A 7 -12.80 15.34 2.30
N ASN A 8 -11.50 15.64 2.23
CA ASN A 8 -10.96 16.97 2.56
C ASN A 8 -11.13 18.02 1.44
N GLY A 9 -11.84 17.70 0.37
CA GLY A 9 -12.13 18.60 -0.76
C GLY A 9 -11.08 18.57 -1.87
N LEU A 10 -9.94 17.90 -1.69
CA LEU A 10 -8.91 17.78 -2.73
C LEU A 10 -9.43 17.02 -3.94
N ARG A 11 -8.97 17.43 -5.12
CA ARG A 11 -9.29 16.77 -6.39
C ARG A 11 -8.07 16.04 -6.90
N VAL A 12 -8.17 14.72 -6.97
CA VAL A 12 -7.10 13.85 -7.47
C VAL A 12 -7.59 13.10 -8.71
N ALA A 13 -6.68 12.78 -9.62
CA ALA A 13 -6.89 11.75 -10.62
C ALA A 13 -6.84 10.37 -9.95
N ALA A 14 -7.78 9.50 -10.32
CA ALA A 14 -7.81 8.10 -9.88
C ALA A 14 -8.37 7.19 -10.99
N LEU A 15 -8.08 5.89 -10.88
CA LEU A 15 -8.74 4.86 -11.68
C LEU A 15 -10.11 4.50 -11.10
N ASN A 16 -10.22 4.46 -9.77
CA ASN A 16 -11.41 4.10 -9.02
C ASN A 16 -11.59 5.05 -7.82
N LYS A 17 -12.79 5.62 -7.64
CA LYS A 17 -13.08 6.51 -6.50
C LYS A 17 -13.05 5.75 -5.17
N THR A 18 -13.59 4.54 -5.11
CA THR A 18 -13.67 3.79 -3.86
C THR A 18 -12.28 3.46 -3.32
N GLU A 19 -11.33 3.08 -4.18
CA GLU A 19 -9.92 2.86 -3.77
C GLU A 19 -9.27 4.15 -3.29
N ALA A 20 -9.50 5.27 -3.99
CA ALA A 20 -9.00 6.57 -3.55
C ALA A 20 -9.56 6.99 -2.17
N ASP A 21 -10.82 6.68 -1.88
CA ASP A 21 -11.44 6.96 -0.57
C ASP A 21 -10.86 6.05 0.55
N VAL A 22 -10.52 4.79 0.24
CA VAL A 22 -9.85 3.87 1.18
C VAL A 22 -8.44 4.35 1.49
N LEU A 23 -7.63 4.61 0.47
CA LEU A 23 -6.27 5.14 0.62
C LEU A 23 -6.29 6.49 1.37
N TYR A 24 -7.27 7.35 1.07
CA TYR A 24 -7.44 8.61 1.80
C TYR A 24 -7.66 8.36 3.30
N HIS A 25 -8.54 7.42 3.66
CA HIS A 25 -8.82 7.14 5.07
C HIS A 25 -7.57 6.64 5.79
N GLU A 26 -6.82 5.72 5.20
CA GLU A 26 -5.58 5.20 5.77
C GLU A 26 -4.50 6.29 5.93
N ILE A 27 -4.27 7.08 4.87
CA ILE A 27 -3.17 8.04 4.80
C ILE A 27 -3.50 9.35 5.51
N PHE A 28 -4.66 9.94 5.26
CA PHE A 28 -5.00 11.28 5.76
C PHE A 28 -5.72 11.22 7.11
N ALA A 29 -6.66 10.29 7.28
CA ALA A 29 -7.48 10.23 8.49
C ALA A 29 -6.80 9.45 9.62
N MET A 30 -6.23 8.28 9.31
CA MET A 30 -5.56 7.43 10.29
C MET A 30 -4.07 7.73 10.46
N GLN A 31 -3.48 8.44 9.47
CA GLN A 31 -2.05 8.76 9.40
C GLN A 31 -1.18 7.56 9.75
N SER A 32 -1.52 6.39 9.19
CA SER A 32 -0.89 5.12 9.52
C SER A 32 0.62 5.17 9.41
N TYR A 33 1.14 5.86 8.39
CA TYR A 33 2.58 5.95 8.14
C TYR A 33 3.34 6.93 9.06
N GLN A 34 2.65 7.75 9.87
CA GLN A 34 3.27 8.71 10.80
C GLN A 34 3.26 8.24 12.27
N ARG A 35 2.94 6.96 12.51
CA ARG A 35 2.84 6.41 13.87
C ARG A 35 4.19 6.06 14.48
N HIS A 36 4.16 5.67 15.75
CA HIS A 36 5.25 4.98 16.46
C HIS A 36 6.60 5.71 16.48
N GLY A 37 6.57 7.04 16.34
CA GLY A 37 7.75 7.90 16.48
C GLY A 37 8.46 8.21 15.16
N ILE A 38 7.86 7.91 14.01
CA ILE A 38 8.33 8.42 12.71
C ILE A 38 8.33 9.95 12.75
N ARG A 39 9.47 10.55 12.41
CA ARG A 39 9.64 12.01 12.35
C ARG A 39 9.90 12.46 10.93
N LEU A 40 9.20 13.51 10.51
CA LEU A 40 9.37 14.21 9.25
C LEU A 40 9.42 15.71 9.51
N ALA A 41 10.25 16.40 8.75
CA ALA A 41 10.39 17.85 8.75
C ALA A 41 10.62 18.38 7.33
N ASP A 42 10.42 19.69 7.15
CA ASP A 42 10.82 20.36 5.91
C ASP A 42 12.32 20.17 5.63
N GLY A 43 12.65 19.87 4.37
CA GLY A 43 14.03 19.58 3.94
C GLY A 43 14.44 18.12 4.06
N ASP A 44 13.61 17.25 4.62
CA ASP A 44 13.85 15.80 4.66
C ASP A 44 13.80 15.18 3.25
N CYS A 45 14.59 14.13 3.08
CA CYS A 45 14.60 13.29 1.87
C CYS A 45 13.71 12.07 2.08
N VAL A 46 12.69 11.90 1.23
CA VAL A 46 11.69 10.82 1.38
C VAL A 46 11.65 9.95 0.13
N PHE A 47 11.67 8.64 0.35
CA PHE A 47 11.41 7.63 -0.68
C PHE A 47 10.00 7.04 -0.46
N ASP A 48 9.13 7.16 -1.47
CA ASP A 48 7.78 6.57 -1.53
C ASP A 48 7.82 5.40 -2.52
N VAL A 49 8.12 4.20 -2.03
CA VAL A 49 8.29 2.98 -2.83
C VAL A 49 6.95 2.24 -2.90
N GLY A 50 6.39 2.17 -4.11
CA GLY A 50 5.00 1.75 -4.31
C GLY A 50 4.04 2.94 -4.13
N ALA A 51 4.30 4.01 -4.89
CA ALA A 51 3.58 5.27 -4.75
C ALA A 51 2.12 5.19 -5.27
N ASN A 52 1.78 4.18 -6.08
CA ASN A 52 0.44 4.00 -6.66
C ASN A 52 0.00 5.28 -7.39
N ILE A 53 -1.16 5.86 -7.05
CA ILE A 53 -1.66 7.13 -7.59
C ILE A 53 -1.05 8.37 -6.89
N GLY A 54 -0.16 8.20 -5.91
CA GLY A 54 0.58 9.27 -5.24
C GLY A 54 -0.11 9.91 -4.04
N LEU A 55 -1.09 9.26 -3.41
CA LEU A 55 -1.80 9.87 -2.27
C LEU A 55 -0.90 10.13 -1.06
N TYR A 56 0.06 9.25 -0.79
CA TYR A 56 1.03 9.48 0.28
C TYR A 56 1.97 10.64 -0.05
N SER A 57 2.50 10.67 -1.28
CA SER A 57 3.24 11.80 -1.83
C SER A 57 2.47 13.13 -1.73
N ILE A 58 1.16 13.16 -2.02
CA ILE A 58 0.31 14.36 -1.85
C ILE A 58 0.21 14.75 -0.37
N PHE A 59 -0.09 13.80 0.51
CA PHE A 59 -0.20 14.05 1.95
C PHE A 59 1.08 14.70 2.50
N LEU A 60 2.24 14.12 2.14
CA LEU A 60 3.54 14.63 2.57
C LEU A 60 3.82 16.03 2.05
N THR A 61 3.64 16.27 0.76
CA THR A 61 3.95 17.56 0.13
C THR A 61 3.03 18.69 0.55
N GLN A 62 1.80 18.38 0.97
CA GLN A 62 0.89 19.35 1.58
C GLN A 62 1.23 19.69 3.03
N THR A 63 1.86 18.75 3.74
CA THR A 63 2.25 18.92 5.15
C THR A 63 3.63 19.54 5.27
N TYR A 64 4.56 19.18 4.37
CA TYR A 64 5.97 19.58 4.35
C TYR A 64 6.35 20.06 2.94
N PRO A 65 6.18 21.35 2.62
CA PRO A 65 6.33 21.87 1.26
C PRO A 65 7.75 21.74 0.66
N ASN A 66 8.78 21.62 1.49
CA ASN A 66 10.19 21.62 1.08
C ASN A 66 10.85 20.24 1.13
N LEU A 67 10.07 19.15 1.04
CA LEU A 67 10.64 17.80 0.96
C LEU A 67 11.39 17.58 -0.35
N ARG A 68 12.44 16.77 -0.29
CA ARG A 68 13.06 16.12 -1.46
C ARG A 68 12.42 14.74 -1.60
N LEU A 69 11.44 14.62 -2.48
CA LEU A 69 10.60 13.42 -2.63
C LEU A 69 11.03 12.59 -3.84
N PHE A 70 11.17 11.28 -3.66
CA PHE A 70 11.38 10.31 -4.72
C PHE A 70 10.24 9.28 -4.67
N ALA A 71 9.39 9.24 -5.70
CA ALA A 71 8.23 8.35 -5.75
C ALA A 71 8.38 7.32 -6.87
N PHE A 72 8.18 6.04 -6.55
CA PHE A 72 8.41 4.90 -7.44
C PHE A 72 7.11 4.12 -7.65
N GLU A 73 6.69 3.98 -8.91
CA GLU A 73 5.51 3.20 -9.28
C GLU A 73 5.78 2.38 -10.56
N PRO A 74 5.84 1.04 -10.49
CA PRO A 74 6.17 0.20 -11.64
C PRO A 74 5.05 0.16 -12.69
N ILE A 75 3.77 0.20 -12.30
CA ILE A 75 2.66 -0.01 -13.21
C ILE A 75 2.43 1.25 -14.04
N PRO A 76 2.62 1.22 -15.39
CA PRO A 76 2.53 2.43 -16.22
C PRO A 76 1.19 3.16 -16.13
N ALA A 77 0.09 2.40 -15.96
CA ALA A 77 -1.24 2.96 -15.80
C ALA A 77 -1.41 3.75 -14.48
N LEU A 78 -0.78 3.30 -13.39
CA LEU A 78 -0.78 4.01 -12.11
C LEU A 78 0.22 5.15 -12.10
N TYR A 79 1.40 4.94 -12.68
CA TYR A 79 2.40 5.98 -12.86
C TYR A 79 1.86 7.18 -13.65
N ALA A 80 1.07 6.96 -14.70
CA ALA A 80 0.42 8.04 -15.43
C ALA A 80 -0.54 8.86 -14.55
N VAL A 81 -1.24 8.20 -13.61
CA VAL A 81 -2.11 8.88 -12.64
C VAL A 81 -1.28 9.64 -11.59
N LEU A 82 -0.19 9.04 -11.09
CA LEU A 82 0.78 9.70 -10.20
C LEU A 82 1.34 10.97 -10.84
N GLN A 83 1.75 10.92 -12.12
CA GLN A 83 2.24 12.09 -12.85
C GLN A 83 1.19 13.19 -12.94
N GLN A 84 -0.06 12.83 -13.25
CA GLN A 84 -1.14 13.81 -13.31
C GLN A 84 -1.38 14.44 -11.93
N ASN A 85 -1.38 13.66 -10.87
CA ASN A 85 -1.54 14.15 -9.50
C ASN A 85 -0.39 15.04 -9.07
N ALA A 86 0.85 14.70 -9.43
CA ALA A 86 2.01 15.54 -9.21
C ALA A 86 1.89 16.90 -9.88
N GLN A 87 1.51 16.92 -11.15
CA GLN A 87 1.29 18.16 -11.89
C GLN A 87 0.21 19.04 -11.26
N LEU A 88 -0.85 18.43 -10.71
CA LEU A 88 -1.97 19.16 -10.13
C LEU A 88 -1.70 19.69 -8.72
N LEU A 89 -0.97 18.94 -7.89
CA LEU A 89 -0.99 19.15 -6.44
C LEU A 89 0.37 19.43 -5.81
N PHE A 90 1.47 19.07 -6.47
CA PHE A 90 2.81 19.26 -5.89
C PHE A 90 3.89 19.55 -6.92
N ALA A 91 3.52 20.18 -8.05
CA ALA A 91 4.44 20.55 -9.14
C ALA A 91 5.53 21.55 -8.72
N ALA A 92 5.29 22.30 -7.64
CA ALA A 92 6.25 23.26 -7.09
C ALA A 92 7.25 22.62 -6.11
N THR A 93 7.09 21.34 -5.76
CA THR A 93 7.97 20.64 -4.82
C THR A 93 9.16 19.99 -5.53
N ASN A 94 10.19 19.65 -4.77
CA ASN A 94 11.33 18.89 -5.28
C ASN A 94 11.01 17.39 -5.34
N ALA A 95 9.99 17.04 -6.11
CA ALA A 95 9.53 15.67 -6.32
C ALA A 95 10.07 15.10 -7.63
N ARG A 96 10.61 13.88 -7.57
CA ARG A 96 11.04 13.09 -8.73
C ARG A 96 10.26 11.80 -8.79
N LEU A 97 9.69 11.51 -9.95
CA LEU A 97 8.83 10.34 -10.17
C LEU A 97 9.55 9.34 -11.07
N PHE A 98 9.43 8.06 -10.75
CA PHE A 98 10.10 6.99 -11.50
C PHE A 98 9.10 5.88 -11.85
N ASN A 99 8.99 5.54 -13.14
CA ASN A 99 8.21 4.40 -13.61
C ASN A 99 9.04 3.11 -13.55
N ILE A 100 9.44 2.73 -12.35
CA ILE A 100 10.23 1.53 -12.07
C ILE A 100 9.74 0.89 -10.76
N GLY A 101 9.93 -0.42 -10.63
CA GLY A 101 9.84 -1.10 -9.34
C GLY A 101 11.21 -1.16 -8.67
N LEU A 102 11.24 -1.28 -7.35
CA LEU A 102 12.46 -1.57 -6.61
C LEU A 102 12.49 -3.04 -6.20
N SER A 103 13.67 -3.66 -6.22
CA SER A 103 13.87 -5.09 -5.90
C SER A 103 15.31 -5.35 -5.45
N ASP A 104 15.65 -6.61 -5.23
CA ASP A 104 16.96 -7.13 -4.86
C ASP A 104 18.00 -7.06 -6.01
N ARG A 105 17.56 -6.84 -7.25
CA ARG A 105 18.41 -6.68 -8.43
C ARG A 105 17.72 -5.87 -9.53
N ALA A 106 18.53 -5.23 -10.38
CA ALA A 106 18.03 -4.62 -11.60
C ALA A 106 17.57 -5.67 -12.62
N GLY A 107 16.57 -5.32 -13.43
CA GLY A 107 16.06 -6.21 -14.47
C GLY A 107 14.64 -5.88 -14.89
N THR A 108 13.88 -6.92 -15.25
CA THR A 108 12.46 -6.82 -15.59
C THR A 108 11.70 -7.87 -14.79
N ALA A 109 10.53 -7.52 -14.26
CA ALA A 109 9.62 -8.47 -13.63
C ALA A 109 8.20 -8.31 -14.17
N ARG A 110 7.44 -9.40 -14.09
CA ARG A 110 6.06 -9.46 -14.53
C ARG A 110 5.12 -9.23 -13.36
N PHE A 111 4.29 -8.20 -13.48
CA PHE A 111 3.27 -7.84 -12.50
C PHE A 111 1.89 -8.33 -12.96
N THR A 112 1.10 -8.81 -12.00
CA THR A 112 -0.34 -8.98 -12.18
C THR A 112 -1.05 -7.73 -11.70
N PHE A 113 -1.72 -7.04 -12.61
CA PHE A 113 -2.43 -5.79 -12.35
C PHE A 113 -3.90 -5.89 -12.76
N GLN A 114 -4.78 -5.26 -12.00
CA GLN A 114 -6.19 -5.15 -12.35
C GLN A 114 -6.67 -3.71 -12.09
N PRO A 115 -7.11 -2.96 -13.12
CA PRO A 115 -7.49 -1.54 -12.95
C PRO A 115 -8.60 -1.26 -11.94
N SER A 116 -9.43 -2.25 -11.60
CA SER A 116 -10.51 -2.11 -10.62
C SER A 116 -10.11 -2.51 -9.20
N LEU A 117 -8.94 -3.13 -9.04
CA LEU A 117 -8.32 -3.59 -7.80
C LEU A 117 -6.83 -3.24 -7.91
N SER A 118 -6.57 -1.96 -8.06
CA SER A 118 -5.24 -1.45 -8.38
C SER A 118 -4.28 -1.49 -7.21
N MET A 119 -4.80 -1.46 -5.97
CA MET A 119 -3.98 -1.57 -4.76
C MET A 119 -3.27 -2.92 -4.71
N THR A 120 -3.90 -4.01 -5.13
CA THR A 120 -3.36 -5.37 -5.03
C THR A 120 -2.38 -5.75 -6.16
N ALA A 121 -1.74 -4.79 -6.83
CA ALA A 121 -0.86 -5.05 -7.96
C ALA A 121 0.46 -5.66 -7.47
N SER A 122 0.82 -6.86 -7.93
CA SER A 122 1.94 -7.60 -7.34
C SER A 122 2.70 -8.47 -8.35
N MET A 123 4.00 -8.68 -8.06
CA MET A 123 4.87 -9.68 -8.69
C MET A 123 4.57 -11.10 -8.17
N TYR A 124 3.97 -11.22 -6.99
CA TYR A 124 3.72 -12.48 -6.27
C TYR A 124 2.24 -12.68 -5.92
N PRO A 125 1.30 -12.61 -6.89
CA PRO A 125 -0.14 -12.62 -6.61
C PRO A 125 -0.62 -13.92 -5.95
N GLN A 126 0.03 -15.06 -6.21
CA GLN A 126 -0.31 -16.33 -5.58
C GLN A 126 0.13 -16.35 -4.11
N VAL A 127 1.29 -15.76 -3.83
CA VAL A 127 1.89 -15.76 -2.49
C VAL A 127 1.08 -14.87 -1.54
N ILE A 128 0.60 -13.72 -2.02
CA ILE A 128 -0.37 -12.90 -1.25
C ILE A 128 -1.64 -13.68 -0.97
N ALA A 129 -2.21 -14.35 -1.98
CA ALA A 129 -3.42 -15.15 -1.79
C ALA A 129 -3.20 -16.26 -0.73
N ASP A 130 -2.03 -16.89 -0.74
CA ASP A 130 -1.67 -17.95 0.20
C ASP A 130 -1.34 -17.48 1.62
N SER A 131 -0.97 -16.19 1.78
CA SER A 131 -0.70 -15.54 3.07
C SER A 131 -1.95 -15.27 3.90
N SER A 132 -3.11 -15.22 3.24
CA SER A 132 -4.39 -14.96 3.89
C SER A 132 -4.76 -16.05 4.91
N GLN A 133 -5.52 -15.68 5.96
CA GLN A 133 -5.92 -16.59 7.02
C GLN A 133 -6.74 -17.77 6.47
N LYS A 134 -6.09 -18.92 6.27
CA LYS A 134 -6.69 -20.16 5.72
C LYS A 134 -7.84 -20.73 6.55
N LYS A 135 -7.99 -20.32 7.81
CA LYS A 135 -9.09 -20.72 8.72
C LYS A 135 -10.28 -19.77 8.71
N ALA A 136 -10.17 -18.60 8.07
CA ALA A 136 -11.26 -17.62 8.03
C ALA A 136 -12.39 -18.12 7.12
N THR A 137 -13.61 -18.16 7.65
CA THR A 137 -14.79 -18.58 6.88
C THR A 137 -15.22 -17.48 5.91
N GLY A 138 -15.94 -17.83 4.83
CA GLY A 138 -16.47 -16.82 3.90
C GLY A 138 -17.36 -15.75 4.57
N TYR A 139 -17.97 -16.10 5.70
CA TYR A 139 -18.68 -15.16 6.57
C TYR A 139 -17.74 -14.15 7.25
N THR A 140 -16.59 -14.61 7.76
CA THR A 140 -15.58 -13.75 8.41
C THR A 140 -15.04 -12.72 7.42
N TRP A 141 -14.73 -13.13 6.19
CA TRP A 141 -14.33 -12.24 5.10
C TRP A 141 -15.40 -11.20 4.78
N MET A 142 -16.66 -11.61 4.74
CA MET A 142 -17.75 -10.69 4.45
C MET A 142 -18.02 -9.70 5.59
N GLN A 143 -17.90 -10.14 6.84
CA GLN A 143 -17.99 -9.22 7.99
C GLN A 143 -16.85 -8.20 7.98
N ALA A 144 -15.62 -8.63 7.68
CA ALA A 144 -14.49 -7.72 7.54
C ALA A 144 -14.73 -6.68 6.45
N LEU A 145 -15.15 -7.13 5.26
CA LEU A 145 -15.48 -6.25 4.14
C LEU A 145 -16.57 -5.23 4.51
N ILE A 146 -17.68 -5.67 5.10
CA ILE A 146 -18.78 -4.76 5.47
C ILE A 146 -18.33 -3.75 6.53
N THR A 147 -17.58 -4.22 7.53
CA THR A 147 -17.07 -3.37 8.62
C THR A 147 -16.14 -2.30 8.08
N ASP A 148 -15.19 -2.69 7.25
CA ASP A 148 -14.20 -1.77 6.68
C ASP A 148 -14.85 -0.81 5.68
N MET A 149 -15.79 -1.27 4.84
CA MET A 149 -16.57 -0.40 3.95
C MET A 149 -17.46 0.60 4.71
N ALA A 150 -17.99 0.21 5.87
CA ALA A 150 -18.75 1.13 6.72
C ALA A 150 -17.86 2.20 7.35
N ARG A 151 -16.62 1.86 7.72
CA ARG A 151 -15.63 2.83 8.24
C ARG A 151 -15.29 3.92 7.24
N VAL A 152 -15.16 3.58 5.95
CA VAL A 152 -14.93 4.57 4.88
C VAL A 152 -16.21 5.23 4.35
N GLY A 153 -17.37 5.02 4.99
CA GLY A 153 -18.63 5.66 4.61
C GLY A 153 -19.21 5.19 3.26
N GLN A 154 -18.70 4.11 2.69
CA GLN A 154 -19.19 3.54 1.42
C GLN A 154 -20.52 2.78 1.60
N ILE A 155 -20.78 2.30 2.82
CA ILE A 155 -22.07 1.73 3.22
C ILE A 155 -22.62 2.59 4.35
N ARG A 156 -23.90 2.99 4.26
CA ARG A 156 -24.59 3.66 5.38
C ARG A 156 -24.49 2.78 6.63
N GLY A 157 -24.06 3.35 7.75
CA GLY A 157 -23.84 2.62 9.01
C GLY A 157 -25.05 1.77 9.42
N ASP A 158 -26.27 2.29 9.27
CA ASP A 158 -27.49 1.54 9.60
C ASP A 158 -27.69 0.31 8.71
N LEU A 159 -27.36 0.41 7.42
CA LEU A 159 -27.40 -0.72 6.49
C LEU A 159 -26.31 -1.74 6.83
N ALA A 160 -25.08 -1.29 7.10
CA ALA A 160 -24.00 -2.17 7.54
C ALA A 160 -24.36 -2.91 8.84
N ASN A 161 -25.02 -2.23 9.79
CA ASN A 161 -25.50 -2.80 11.04
C ASN A 161 -26.62 -3.83 10.83
N VAL A 162 -27.54 -3.59 9.88
CA VAL A 162 -28.58 -4.56 9.53
C VAL A 162 -27.97 -5.81 8.89
N PHE A 163 -27.02 -5.64 7.98
CA PHE A 163 -26.34 -6.77 7.33
C PHE A 163 -25.50 -7.60 8.32
N THR A 164 -24.68 -6.95 9.14
CA THR A 164 -23.87 -7.63 10.17
C THR A 164 -24.75 -8.41 11.16
N ARG A 165 -25.80 -7.78 11.71
CA ARG A 165 -26.77 -8.46 12.60
C ARG A 165 -27.50 -9.63 11.93
N SER A 166 -27.77 -9.53 10.63
CA SER A 166 -28.42 -10.62 9.89
C SER A 166 -27.47 -11.79 9.69
N LEU A 167 -26.18 -11.52 9.49
CA LEU A 167 -25.14 -12.53 9.37
C LEU A 167 -24.81 -13.21 10.71
N ASP A 168 -24.94 -12.50 11.84
CA ASP A 168 -24.75 -13.05 13.20
C ASP A 168 -25.86 -14.05 13.61
N ARG A 169 -27.02 -14.01 12.94
CA ARG A 169 -28.18 -14.87 13.25
C ARG A 169 -28.11 -16.20 12.47
N PRO A 170 -27.99 -17.37 13.14
CA PRO A 170 -27.75 -18.66 12.46
C PRO A 170 -28.76 -19.00 11.35
N TYR A 171 -30.03 -18.65 11.54
CA TYR A 171 -31.13 -18.94 10.62
C TYR A 171 -31.24 -17.96 9.43
N LEU A 172 -30.68 -16.75 9.56
CA LEU A 172 -30.62 -15.78 8.46
C LEU A 172 -29.29 -15.83 7.70
N ARG A 173 -28.24 -16.37 8.33
CA ARG A 173 -26.88 -16.42 7.78
C ARG A 173 -26.80 -17.13 6.43
N LEU A 174 -27.33 -18.36 6.33
CA LEU A 174 -27.31 -19.16 5.10
C LEU A 174 -28.10 -18.51 3.94
N PRO A 175 -29.34 -18.04 4.11
CA PRO A 175 -30.07 -17.40 3.02
C PRO A 175 -29.45 -16.07 2.59
N VAL A 176 -28.92 -15.26 3.52
CA VAL A 176 -28.21 -14.02 3.17
C VAL A 176 -26.92 -14.33 2.40
N LEU A 177 -26.14 -15.33 2.84
CA LEU A 177 -24.95 -15.80 2.11
C LEU A 177 -25.30 -16.29 0.70
N GLY A 178 -26.37 -17.07 0.54
CA GLY A 178 -26.81 -17.59 -0.75
C GLY A 178 -27.30 -16.50 -1.72
N LEU A 179 -27.98 -15.46 -1.20
CA LEU A 179 -28.40 -14.32 -2.01
C LEU A 179 -27.19 -13.54 -2.55
N LEU A 180 -26.14 -13.40 -1.74
CA LEU A 180 -24.92 -12.67 -2.10
C LEU A 180 -23.94 -13.50 -2.93
N SER A 181 -24.00 -14.83 -2.86
CA SER A 181 -23.01 -15.70 -3.51
C SER A 181 -23.02 -15.63 -5.04
N ILE A 182 -24.19 -15.51 -5.67
CA ILE A 182 -24.28 -15.45 -7.15
C ILE A 182 -23.70 -14.14 -7.70
N PRO A 183 -24.08 -12.95 -7.19
CA PRO A 183 -23.44 -11.69 -7.58
C PRO A 183 -21.93 -11.68 -7.32
N LEU A 184 -21.48 -12.17 -6.16
CA LEU A 184 -20.06 -12.24 -5.82
C LEU A 184 -19.29 -13.18 -6.75
N LEU A 185 -19.87 -14.34 -7.10
CA LEU A 185 -19.28 -15.26 -8.06
C LEU A 185 -19.17 -14.60 -9.44
N ALA A 186 -20.23 -13.96 -9.92
CA ALA A 186 -20.22 -13.22 -11.18
C ALA A 186 -19.16 -12.10 -11.19
N LEU A 187 -19.07 -11.32 -10.12
CA LEU A 187 -18.02 -10.31 -9.92
C LEU A 187 -16.63 -10.94 -9.95
N SER A 188 -16.41 -12.05 -9.25
CA SER A 188 -15.11 -12.73 -9.23
C SER A 188 -14.67 -13.23 -10.61
N VAL A 189 -15.61 -13.72 -11.43
CA VAL A 189 -15.35 -14.14 -12.81
C VAL A 189 -15.02 -12.93 -13.68
N ILE A 190 -15.83 -11.87 -13.61
CA ILE A 190 -15.58 -10.62 -14.36
C ILE A 190 -14.23 -10.01 -13.98
N GLN A 191 -13.86 -10.07 -12.71
CA GLN A 191 -12.58 -9.57 -12.20
C GLN A 191 -11.41 -10.41 -12.73
N ARG A 192 -11.51 -11.75 -12.72
CA ARG A 192 -10.48 -12.64 -13.31
C ARG A 192 -10.23 -12.35 -14.79
N LEU A 193 -11.27 -12.00 -15.55
CA LEU A 193 -11.17 -11.67 -16.97
C LEU A 193 -10.47 -10.32 -17.24
N LYS A 194 -10.32 -9.45 -16.24
CA LYS A 194 -9.70 -8.12 -16.37
C LYS A 194 -8.26 -8.05 -15.86
N LYS A 195 -7.68 -9.17 -15.43
CA LYS A 195 -6.28 -9.22 -15.01
C LYS A 195 -5.36 -9.01 -16.20
N GLN A 196 -4.41 -8.11 -16.04
CA GLN A 196 -3.38 -7.79 -17.01
C GLN A 196 -2.03 -8.27 -16.46
N GLN A 197 -1.20 -8.79 -17.36
CA GLN A 197 0.20 -9.07 -17.08
C GLN A 197 1.01 -7.94 -17.70
N ILE A 198 1.80 -7.25 -16.90
CA ILE A 198 2.59 -6.10 -17.34
C ILE A 198 4.03 -6.35 -16.95
N ASP A 199 4.94 -6.25 -17.91
CA ASP A 199 6.37 -6.34 -17.65
C ASP A 199 6.88 -4.94 -17.28
N CYS A 200 7.56 -4.83 -16.13
CA CYS A 200 8.02 -3.56 -15.57
C CYS A 200 9.53 -3.61 -15.27
N THR A 201 10.19 -2.47 -15.48
CA THR A 201 11.62 -2.32 -15.18
C THR A 201 11.84 -2.26 -13.68
N LEU A 202 12.87 -2.96 -13.21
CA LEU A 202 13.31 -3.01 -11.82
C LEU A 202 14.70 -2.40 -11.65
N LYS A 203 14.93 -1.75 -10.50
CA LYS A 203 16.23 -1.33 -10.00
C LYS A 203 16.40 -1.67 -8.53
N THR A 204 17.63 -1.62 -8.02
CA THR A 204 17.87 -1.66 -6.57
C THR A 204 17.73 -0.27 -5.95
N ILE A 205 17.56 -0.20 -4.62
CA ILE A 205 17.61 1.08 -3.90
C ILE A 205 18.99 1.72 -4.09
N SER A 206 20.06 0.93 -4.02
CA SER A 206 21.43 1.42 -4.18
C SER A 206 21.72 1.96 -5.58
N ASP A 207 21.14 1.38 -6.63
CA ASP A 207 21.22 1.95 -7.99
C ASP A 207 20.63 3.36 -8.03
N VAL A 208 19.44 3.54 -7.43
CA VAL A 208 18.78 4.84 -7.39
C VAL A 208 19.57 5.85 -6.55
N ILE A 209 20.09 5.43 -5.39
CA ILE A 209 20.94 6.28 -4.54
C ILE A 209 22.13 6.82 -5.33
N ARG A 210 22.80 5.95 -6.09
CA ARG A 210 23.96 6.28 -6.93
C ARG A 210 23.58 7.22 -8.08
N GLU A 211 22.55 6.87 -8.85
CA GLU A 211 22.11 7.62 -10.03
C GLU A 211 21.57 9.02 -9.68
N GLN A 212 20.87 9.12 -8.55
CA GLN A 212 20.22 10.37 -8.12
C GLN A 212 21.10 11.20 -7.18
N ASN A 213 22.32 10.75 -6.89
CA ASN A 213 23.24 11.35 -5.91
C ASN A 213 22.51 11.64 -4.59
N VAL A 214 21.96 10.59 -3.98
CA VAL A 214 21.28 10.67 -2.69
C VAL A 214 22.29 10.41 -1.58
N ASP A 215 22.45 11.40 -0.72
CA ASP A 215 23.37 11.43 0.41
C ASP A 215 22.69 10.94 1.70
N ARG A 216 21.38 11.15 1.83
CA ARG A 216 20.56 10.69 2.95
C ARG A 216 19.12 10.40 2.52
N ILE A 217 18.45 9.51 3.24
CA ILE A 217 17.02 9.21 3.16
C ILE A 217 16.49 9.25 4.58
N ASP A 218 15.73 10.29 4.91
CA ASP A 218 15.22 10.52 6.25
C ASP A 218 14.02 9.61 6.56
N VAL A 219 13.21 9.30 5.54
CA VAL A 219 12.11 8.31 5.62
C VAL A 219 12.01 7.51 4.31
N MET A 220 11.89 6.19 4.43
CA MET A 220 11.60 5.29 3.32
C MET A 220 10.32 4.50 3.59
N LYS A 221 9.26 4.81 2.85
CA LYS A 221 8.03 4.01 2.81
C LYS A 221 8.16 2.91 1.77
N ILE A 222 7.87 1.67 2.14
CA ILE A 222 7.86 0.51 1.25
C ILE A 222 6.52 -0.22 1.42
N ASP A 223 5.76 -0.25 0.36
CA ASP A 223 4.47 -0.95 0.31
C ASP A 223 4.26 -1.30 -1.16
N VAL A 224 4.66 -2.53 -1.46
CA VAL A 224 4.85 -3.06 -2.83
C VAL A 224 4.20 -4.43 -2.97
N GLU A 225 3.21 -4.71 -2.11
CA GLU A 225 2.33 -5.88 -2.22
C GLU A 225 3.11 -7.19 -2.38
N GLY A 226 3.78 -7.62 -1.30
CA GLY A 226 4.43 -8.92 -1.22
C GLY A 226 5.87 -8.98 -1.72
N SER A 227 6.49 -7.85 -2.08
CA SER A 227 7.89 -7.79 -2.54
C SER A 227 8.80 -7.00 -1.60
N GLU A 228 8.36 -6.76 -0.37
CA GLU A 228 9.00 -5.83 0.57
C GLU A 228 10.42 -6.27 0.96
N LEU A 229 10.59 -7.58 1.21
CA LEU A 229 11.89 -8.13 1.54
C LEU A 229 12.88 -8.02 0.37
N ASP A 230 12.39 -8.14 -0.87
CA ASP A 230 13.22 -8.01 -2.07
C ASP A 230 13.71 -6.56 -2.22
N VAL A 231 12.82 -5.58 -2.03
CA VAL A 231 13.18 -4.16 -1.99
C VAL A 231 14.29 -3.91 -0.96
N VAL A 232 14.12 -4.39 0.28
CA VAL A 232 15.11 -4.18 1.36
C VAL A 232 16.45 -4.88 1.06
N LYS A 233 16.43 -6.05 0.41
CA LYS A 233 17.64 -6.74 -0.03
C LYS A 233 18.39 -6.00 -1.14
N GLY A 234 17.75 -5.05 -1.83
CA GLY A 234 18.37 -4.17 -2.81
C GLY A 234 19.19 -3.02 -2.20
N ILE A 235 19.44 -3.02 -0.89
CA ILE A 235 20.28 -2.02 -0.20
C ILE A 235 21.68 -2.61 0.03
N GLU A 236 22.68 -2.06 -0.65
CA GLU A 236 24.09 -2.38 -0.44
C GLU A 236 24.56 -1.94 0.97
N ASP A 237 25.54 -2.65 1.54
CA ASP A 237 26.06 -2.39 2.89
C ASP A 237 26.48 -0.93 3.13
N ALA A 238 27.05 -0.29 2.11
CA ALA A 238 27.53 1.08 2.19
C ALA A 238 26.40 2.14 2.25
N ASP A 239 25.18 1.77 1.86
CA ASP A 239 24.04 2.69 1.78
C ASP A 239 23.11 2.60 3.01
N TRP A 240 23.20 1.54 3.81
CA TRP A 240 22.42 1.40 5.05
C TRP A 240 22.53 2.62 5.99
N PRO A 241 23.73 3.20 6.24
CA PRO A 241 23.85 4.38 7.09
C PRO A 241 23.17 5.64 6.54
N LYS A 242 22.81 5.67 5.26
CA LYS A 242 22.12 6.81 4.65
C LYS A 242 20.64 6.84 5.00
N ILE A 243 20.06 5.73 5.44
CA ILE A 243 18.61 5.61 5.66
C ILE A 243 18.31 5.68 7.15
N ARG A 244 17.52 6.66 7.58
CA ARG A 244 17.25 6.88 9.01
C ARG A 244 16.03 6.12 9.51
N GLN A 245 14.98 6.04 8.71
CA GLN A 245 13.71 5.48 9.12
C GLN A 245 13.05 4.71 7.97
N PHE A 246 12.42 3.59 8.29
CA PHE A 246 11.63 2.78 7.38
C PHE A 246 10.21 2.62 7.90
N ILE A 247 9.26 2.64 6.97
CA ILE A 247 7.86 2.29 7.19
C ILE A 247 7.54 1.24 6.13
N ILE A 248 7.27 0.01 6.54
CA ILE A 248 7.12 -1.11 5.61
C ILE A 248 5.80 -1.80 5.86
N GLU A 249 4.91 -1.80 4.88
CA GLU A 249 3.71 -2.64 4.91
C GLU A 249 4.08 -4.05 4.43
N VAL A 250 4.21 -4.98 5.37
CA VAL A 250 4.70 -6.33 5.14
C VAL A 250 3.54 -7.31 5.09
N HIS A 251 3.44 -7.99 3.95
CA HIS A 251 2.70 -9.25 3.86
C HIS A 251 3.49 -10.36 4.56
N ASP A 252 3.01 -10.85 5.70
CA ASP A 252 3.74 -11.87 6.46
C ASP A 252 3.57 -13.27 5.85
N ILE A 253 4.40 -13.51 4.85
CA ILE A 253 4.59 -14.76 4.13
C ILE A 253 5.88 -15.40 4.64
N ASP A 254 5.87 -16.70 4.95
CA ASP A 254 7.09 -17.45 5.31
C ASP A 254 7.93 -16.76 6.41
N ASN A 255 7.26 -16.19 7.42
CA ASN A 255 7.90 -15.50 8.55
C ASN A 255 8.73 -14.27 8.13
N ARG A 256 8.27 -13.56 7.10
CA ARG A 256 8.94 -12.38 6.54
C ARG A 256 9.01 -11.23 7.54
N VAL A 257 7.99 -11.03 8.38
CA VAL A 257 8.03 -10.01 9.43
C VAL A 257 9.20 -10.27 10.37
N ALA A 258 9.35 -11.50 10.87
CA ALA A 258 10.47 -11.85 11.75
C ALA A 258 11.83 -11.73 11.04
N THR A 259 11.89 -12.09 9.76
CA THR A 259 13.10 -11.95 8.93
C THR A 259 13.53 -10.49 8.80
N LEU A 260 12.58 -9.58 8.51
CA LEU A 260 12.85 -8.15 8.44
C LEU A 260 13.25 -7.60 9.81
N ILE A 261 12.56 -7.97 10.90
CA ILE A 261 12.95 -7.57 12.26
C ILE A 261 14.40 -7.95 12.55
N ALA A 262 14.80 -9.19 12.27
CA ALA A 262 16.16 -9.66 12.50
C ALA A 262 17.18 -8.86 11.69
N LEU A 263 16.89 -8.61 10.41
CA LEU A 263 17.73 -7.82 9.52
C LEU A 263 17.90 -6.38 10.02
N PHE A 264 16.80 -5.69 10.35
CA PHE A 264 16.85 -4.31 10.84
C PHE A 264 17.60 -4.18 12.17
N ARG A 265 17.38 -5.11 13.11
CA ARG A 265 18.12 -5.13 14.38
C ARG A 265 19.62 -5.36 14.17
N GLN A 266 20.01 -6.24 13.25
CA GLN A 266 21.41 -6.45 12.89
C GLN A 266 22.05 -5.17 12.32
N ARG A 267 21.25 -4.33 11.64
CA ARG A 267 21.67 -3.04 11.09
C ARG A 267 21.58 -1.88 12.09
N GLY A 268 21.25 -2.15 13.37
CA GLY A 268 21.20 -1.13 14.42
C GLY A 268 19.89 -0.33 14.49
N PHE A 269 18.81 -0.81 13.87
CA PHE A 269 17.50 -0.17 13.96
C PHE A 269 16.68 -0.74 15.10
N ARG A 270 15.98 0.15 15.81
CA ARG A 270 14.87 -0.21 16.69
C ARG A 270 13.63 -0.46 15.84
N THR A 271 12.99 -1.61 16.05
CA THR A 271 11.81 -2.05 15.28
C THR A 271 10.54 -2.06 16.13
N ILE A 272 9.44 -1.51 15.61
CA ILE A 272 8.08 -1.68 16.13
C ILE A 272 7.25 -2.34 15.02
N VAL A 273 6.39 -3.30 15.37
CA VAL A 273 5.43 -3.89 14.44
C VAL A 273 4.04 -3.62 14.95
N ASP A 274 3.20 -3.09 14.07
CA ASP A 274 1.79 -2.85 14.31
C ASP A 274 0.96 -3.72 13.36
N GLN A 275 -0.17 -4.21 13.83
CA GLN A 275 -1.16 -4.88 12.99
C GLN A 275 -2.38 -3.97 12.94
N GLU A 276 -2.53 -3.27 11.82
CA GLU A 276 -3.52 -2.21 11.68
C GLU A 276 -4.95 -2.63 12.08
N ASP A 277 -5.78 -1.64 12.39
CA ASP A 277 -7.14 -1.85 12.88
C ASP A 277 -8.11 -2.41 11.82
N TRP A 278 -7.71 -2.42 10.54
CA TRP A 278 -8.50 -2.95 9.42
C TRP A 278 -8.72 -4.45 9.55
N GLN A 279 -9.98 -4.88 9.48
CA GLN A 279 -10.32 -6.29 9.62
C GLN A 279 -9.79 -7.10 8.43
N LEU A 280 -9.81 -6.51 7.23
CA LEU A 280 -9.23 -7.12 6.04
C LEU A 280 -7.71 -7.28 6.15
N HIS A 281 -6.96 -6.29 6.65
CA HIS A 281 -5.50 -6.41 6.84
C HIS A 281 -5.16 -7.57 7.81
N ARG A 282 -5.94 -7.72 8.89
CA ARG A 282 -5.82 -8.86 9.80
C ARG A 282 -6.08 -10.21 9.13
N LEU A 283 -7.07 -10.27 8.23
CA LEU A 283 -7.35 -11.48 7.46
C LEU A 283 -6.32 -11.76 6.37
N MET A 284 -5.66 -10.73 5.85
CA MET A 284 -4.58 -10.83 4.86
C MET A 284 -3.19 -10.98 5.49
N ASN A 285 -3.10 -11.04 6.82
CA ASN A 285 -1.84 -11.16 7.57
C ASN A 285 -0.83 -10.04 7.23
N ILE A 286 -1.34 -8.82 7.07
CA ILE A 286 -0.55 -7.62 6.79
C ILE A 286 -0.18 -6.94 8.10
N TYR A 287 1.06 -6.48 8.19
CA TYR A 287 1.60 -5.75 9.34
C TYR A 287 2.36 -4.52 8.85
N THR A 288 2.38 -3.45 9.62
CA THR A 288 3.26 -2.32 9.37
C THR A 288 4.47 -2.40 10.29
N LEU A 289 5.66 -2.53 9.72
CA LEU A 289 6.94 -2.50 10.41
C LEU A 289 7.54 -1.10 10.33
N TYR A 290 7.83 -0.53 11.49
CA TYR A 290 8.53 0.74 11.64
C TYR A 290 9.93 0.44 12.15
N ALA A 291 10.96 0.85 11.40
CA ALA A 291 12.35 0.73 11.83
C ALA A 291 12.99 2.12 11.90
N MET A 292 13.59 2.47 13.03
CA MET A 292 14.24 3.76 13.26
C MET A 292 15.67 3.54 13.72
N ALA A 293 16.62 4.20 13.08
CA ALA A 293 17.98 4.30 13.60
C ALA A 293 17.96 5.15 14.87
N ASP A 294 18.80 4.79 15.84
CA ASP A 294 19.00 5.57 17.08
C ASP A 294 19.62 6.95 16.83
#